data_AF-A0A950AHL2-F1
#
_entry.id   AF-A0A950AHL2-F1
#
_cell.length_a   1.000
_cell.length_b   1.000
_cell.length_c   1.000
_cell.angle_alpha   90.00
_cell.angle_beta   90.00
_cell.angle_gamma   90.00
#
_symmetry.space_group_name_H-M   'P 1'
#
loop_
_entity.id
_entity.type
_entity.pdbx_description
1 polymer ?
#
loop_
_entity_poly.entity_id
_entity_poly.type
_entity_poly.pdbx_seq_one_letter_code
_entity_poly.pdbx_strand_id
1 'polypeptide(L)'
;GVPVSEAEQSRFGGSNERLPQRDVFMAWLPFFVLLIIVVLWTGPWSLLTKYVPFKLSVDAASSIAEGSKVSAAFAWGPFPGGTAIMASWIVIALLLRINGTQLAEVLKKTWHQMWGACLVGIFIFGLAFVFNFSGMAGSLAFGFSKLGAWFVVVAPILGWIGVALSGSNTSTNAMFGAFQAAVGKLLGFPPLLLPSLNSVGAEVGKPVAPQTASVGVSTSRFVRNEGAVIRHNLAWTLILLVYLILVGVLFYFFFPRIMGSA
;
A
#
# COMPACT_ATOMS: atom_id res chain seq x y z
N GLY A 1 15.70 17.25 -1.56
CA GLY A 1 17.01 16.59 -1.48
C GLY A 1 18.08 17.64 -1.68
N VAL A 2 19.22 17.53 -0.99
CA VAL A 2 20.41 18.33 -1.33
C VAL A 2 20.83 17.89 -2.72
N PRO A 3 20.95 18.80 -3.71
CA PRO A 3 21.46 18.44 -5.03
C PRO A 3 22.85 17.83 -4.85
N VAL A 4 23.06 16.62 -5.36
CA VAL A 4 24.38 16.00 -5.41
C VAL A 4 25.28 16.96 -6.20
N SER A 5 26.37 17.41 -5.61
CA SER A 5 27.23 18.42 -6.22
C SER A 5 27.76 17.92 -7.57
N GLU A 6 28.01 18.81 -8.53
CA GLU A 6 28.63 18.42 -9.82
C GLU A 6 29.97 17.70 -9.60
N ALA A 7 30.67 17.99 -8.49
CA ALA A 7 31.88 17.29 -8.06
C ALA A 7 31.63 15.83 -7.61
N GLU A 8 30.50 15.55 -6.96
CA GLU A 8 30.09 14.17 -6.63
C GLU A 8 29.54 13.44 -7.86
N GLN A 9 28.79 14.11 -8.74
CA GLN A 9 28.31 13.53 -10.00
C GLN A 9 29.45 13.15 -10.94
N SER A 10 30.51 13.97 -11.00
CA SER A 10 31.73 13.67 -11.77
C SER A 10 32.60 12.59 -11.12
N ARG A 11 32.57 12.40 -9.79
CA ARG A 11 33.15 11.22 -9.13
C ARG A 11 32.49 9.90 -9.54
N PHE A 12 31.19 9.92 -9.82
CA PHE A 12 30.45 8.74 -10.31
C PHE A 12 30.33 8.67 -11.84
N GLY A 13 30.67 9.75 -12.56
CA GLY A 13 30.56 9.87 -14.01
C GLY A 13 31.81 9.48 -14.80
N GLY A 14 32.82 8.89 -14.14
CA GLY A 14 34.19 8.83 -14.67
C GLY A 14 34.76 7.48 -15.11
N SER A 15 34.15 6.34 -14.81
CA SER A 15 34.67 5.06 -15.32
C SER A 15 33.58 4.20 -15.93
N ASN A 16 33.77 3.88 -17.21
CA ASN A 16 33.04 2.83 -17.93
C ASN A 16 33.46 1.42 -17.44
N GLU A 17 33.97 1.32 -16.21
CA GLU A 17 34.37 0.08 -15.58
C GLU A 17 33.10 -0.63 -15.13
N ARG A 18 32.85 -1.81 -15.71
CA ARG A 18 31.79 -2.69 -15.24
C ARG A 18 32.06 -2.99 -13.77
N LEU A 19 31.16 -2.53 -12.90
CA LEU A 19 31.21 -2.85 -11.48
C LEU A 19 31.41 -4.36 -11.29
N PRO A 20 32.29 -4.80 -10.38
CA PRO A 20 32.45 -6.21 -10.06
C PRO A 20 31.09 -6.84 -9.78
N GLN A 21 30.83 -8.05 -10.30
CA GLN A 21 29.55 -8.74 -10.10
C GLN A 21 29.16 -8.86 -8.62
N ARG A 22 30.17 -8.95 -7.74
CA ARG A 22 30.01 -8.95 -6.29
C ARG A 22 29.39 -7.65 -5.77
N ASP A 23 29.81 -6.49 -6.26
CA ASP A 23 29.33 -5.19 -5.78
C ASP A 23 27.91 -4.92 -6.27
N VAL A 24 27.62 -5.33 -7.51
CA VAL A 24 26.25 -5.36 -8.03
C VAL A 24 25.39 -6.25 -7.14
N PHE A 25 25.82 -7.48 -6.85
CA PHE A 25 25.06 -8.39 -5.98
C PHE A 25 24.85 -7.84 -4.56
N MET A 26 25.89 -7.25 -3.95
CA MET A 26 25.81 -6.61 -2.63
C MET A 26 24.80 -5.45 -2.61
N ALA A 27 24.67 -4.70 -3.71
CA ALA A 27 23.68 -3.63 -3.83
C ALA A 27 22.24 -4.16 -3.90
N TRP A 28 22.04 -5.34 -4.48
CA TRP A 28 20.72 -5.97 -4.57
C TRP A 28 20.36 -6.83 -3.34
N LEU A 29 21.35 -7.21 -2.53
CA LEU A 29 21.18 -8.06 -1.35
C LEU A 29 20.05 -7.60 -0.42
N PRO A 30 19.90 -6.31 -0.06
CA PRO A 30 18.81 -5.86 0.82
C PRO A 30 17.42 -6.18 0.27
N PHE A 31 17.23 -6.06 -1.05
CA PHE A 31 15.95 -6.32 -1.69
C PHE A 31 15.62 -7.81 -1.70
N PHE A 32 16.61 -8.67 -1.96
CA PHE A 32 16.42 -10.12 -1.91
C PHE A 32 16.11 -10.60 -0.50
N VAL A 33 16.85 -10.14 0.50
CA VAL A 33 16.63 -10.49 1.91
C VAL A 33 15.23 -10.06 2.35
N LEU A 34 14.84 -8.82 2.05
CA LEU A 34 13.51 -8.31 2.33
C LEU A 34 12.42 -9.16 1.67
N LEU A 35 12.56 -9.46 0.38
CA LEU A 35 11.56 -10.22 -0.37
C LEU A 35 11.40 -11.64 0.19
N ILE A 36 12.52 -12.34 0.42
CA ILE A 36 12.51 -13.72 0.95
C ILE A 36 11.85 -13.75 2.32
N ILE A 37 12.26 -12.88 3.25
CA ILE A 37 11.74 -12.88 4.61
C ILE A 37 10.26 -12.49 4.61
N VAL A 38 9.85 -11.44 3.90
CA VAL A 38 8.45 -11.00 3.88
C VAL A 38 7.54 -12.07 3.26
N VAL A 39 7.95 -12.72 2.18
CA VAL A 39 7.16 -13.78 1.53
C VAL A 39 7.01 -15.00 2.46
N LEU A 40 8.12 -15.48 3.04
CA LEU A 40 8.07 -16.62 3.94
C LEU A 40 7.27 -16.32 5.22
N TRP A 41 7.34 -15.08 5.71
CA TRP A 41 6.69 -14.65 6.94
C TRP A 41 5.20 -14.35 6.78
N THR A 42 4.77 -13.77 5.65
CA THR A 42 3.39 -13.30 5.45
C THR A 42 2.55 -14.18 4.53
N GLY A 43 3.15 -15.20 3.90
CA GLY A 43 2.45 -16.11 3.02
C GLY A 43 1.33 -16.91 3.71
N PRO A 44 0.39 -17.51 2.95
CA PRO A 44 -0.76 -18.25 3.48
C PRO A 44 -0.41 -19.41 4.43
N TRP A 45 0.81 -19.95 4.29
CA TRP A 45 1.39 -21.00 5.14
C TRP A 45 1.84 -20.52 6.53
N SER A 46 2.03 -19.23 6.73
CA SER A 46 2.53 -18.69 7.99
C SER A 46 1.44 -18.60 9.06
N LEU A 47 1.73 -19.13 10.24
CA LEU A 47 0.88 -18.98 11.42
C LEU A 47 1.21 -17.70 12.21
N LEU A 48 2.34 -17.07 11.94
CA LEU A 48 2.83 -15.92 12.70
C LEU A 48 1.85 -14.73 12.60
N THR A 49 1.35 -14.46 11.40
CA THR A 49 0.41 -13.37 11.15
C THR A 49 -0.97 -13.60 11.77
N LYS A 50 -1.30 -14.85 12.13
CA LYS A 50 -2.57 -15.22 12.77
C LYS A 50 -2.52 -15.14 14.30
N TYR A 51 -1.33 -14.97 14.87
CA TYR A 51 -1.16 -14.87 16.32
C TYR A 51 -1.61 -13.49 16.83
N VAL A 52 -2.66 -13.49 17.65
CA VAL A 52 -3.24 -12.29 18.26
C VAL A 52 -3.42 -12.54 19.76
N PRO A 53 -2.43 -12.19 20.59
CA PRO A 53 -2.48 -12.44 22.04
C PRO A 53 -3.44 -11.52 22.77
N PHE A 54 -3.72 -10.33 22.22
CA PHE A 54 -4.60 -9.36 22.86
C PHE A 54 -5.62 -8.82 21.86
N LYS A 55 -6.90 -8.88 22.24
CA LYS A 55 -8.02 -8.32 21.49
C LYS A 55 -8.82 -7.43 22.43
N LEU A 56 -8.83 -6.13 22.15
CA LEU A 56 -9.72 -5.18 22.80
C LEU A 56 -10.90 -4.95 21.86
N SER A 57 -12.11 -5.26 22.28
CA SER A 57 -13.31 -4.97 21.49
C SER A 57 -14.16 -3.94 22.22
N VAL A 58 -14.66 -2.95 21.47
CA VAL A 58 -15.66 -2.01 21.95
C VAL A 58 -16.91 -2.21 21.12
N ASP A 59 -18.01 -2.54 21.77
CA ASP A 59 -19.32 -2.63 21.12
C ASP A 59 -19.95 -1.24 21.10
N ALA A 60 -20.31 -0.78 19.90
CA ALA A 60 -21.08 0.44 19.68
C ALA A 60 -22.47 0.10 19.13
N ALA A 61 -23.47 0.94 19.42
CA ALA A 61 -24.77 0.83 18.78
C ALA A 61 -24.65 1.18 17.29
N SER A 62 -25.16 0.31 16.42
CA SER A 62 -25.23 0.58 14.98
C SER A 62 -26.27 1.65 14.69
N SER A 63 -25.90 2.67 13.93
CA SER A 63 -26.86 3.62 13.34
C SER A 63 -27.58 3.05 12.10
N ILE A 64 -27.10 1.92 11.56
CA ILE A 64 -27.54 1.38 10.26
C ILE A 64 -28.55 0.24 10.42
N ALA A 65 -28.49 -0.51 11.52
CA ALA A 65 -29.42 -1.59 11.80
C ALA A 65 -29.87 -1.51 13.27
N GLU A 66 -31.12 -1.13 13.46
CA GLU A 66 -31.77 -0.94 14.76
C GLU A 66 -31.62 -2.21 15.61
N GLY A 67 -30.98 -2.07 16.78
CA GLY A 67 -30.71 -3.18 17.71
C GLY A 67 -29.45 -4.02 17.42
N SER A 68 -28.71 -3.75 16.34
CA SER A 68 -27.43 -4.43 16.07
C SER A 68 -26.26 -3.70 16.73
N LYS A 69 -25.34 -4.47 17.34
CA LYS A 69 -24.07 -3.94 17.87
C LYS A 69 -23.00 -4.04 16.79
N VAL A 70 -22.31 -2.94 16.50
CA VAL A 70 -21.07 -2.96 15.72
C VAL A 70 -19.91 -3.07 16.68
N SER A 71 -19.20 -4.20 16.65
CA SER A 71 -18.01 -4.41 17.47
C SER A 71 -16.77 -3.91 16.74
N ALA A 72 -16.11 -2.90 17.29
CA ALA A 72 -14.81 -2.42 16.85
C ALA A 72 -13.73 -3.17 17.65
N ALA A 73 -13.07 -4.14 17.02
CA ALA A 73 -12.00 -4.91 17.65
C ALA A 73 -10.61 -4.37 17.25
N PHE A 74 -9.85 -3.88 18.23
CA PHE A 74 -8.41 -3.74 18.13
C PHE A 74 -7.74 -5.07 18.48
N ALA A 75 -7.34 -5.80 17.44
CA ALA A 75 -6.55 -7.01 17.56
C ALA A 75 -5.06 -6.64 17.50
N TRP A 76 -4.36 -6.71 18.64
CA TRP A 76 -2.91 -6.53 18.67
C TRP A 76 -2.23 -7.83 18.26
N GLY A 77 -1.72 -7.87 17.02
CA GLY A 77 -0.83 -8.91 16.54
C GLY A 77 0.62 -8.42 16.56
N PRO A 78 1.56 -9.10 17.23
CA PRO A 78 2.97 -8.69 17.26
C PRO A 78 3.75 -9.04 15.98
N PHE A 79 3.22 -9.92 15.13
CA PHE A 79 3.92 -10.41 13.93
C PHE A 79 3.24 -10.04 12.59
N PRO A 80 2.77 -8.80 12.37
CA PRO A 80 2.27 -8.36 11.08
C PRO A 80 3.43 -8.13 10.11
N GLY A 81 3.11 -7.76 8.86
CA GLY A 81 4.12 -7.48 7.83
C GLY A 81 5.19 -6.45 8.25
N GLY A 82 4.85 -5.49 9.12
CA GLY A 82 5.82 -4.53 9.66
C GLY A 82 6.96 -5.18 10.46
N THR A 83 6.65 -6.19 11.27
CA THR A 83 7.66 -6.94 12.04
C THR A 83 8.54 -7.77 11.12
N ALA A 84 7.99 -8.31 10.02
CA ALA A 84 8.78 -9.00 9.00
C ALA A 84 9.79 -8.07 8.29
N ILE A 85 9.40 -6.82 8.04
CA ILE A 85 10.30 -5.78 7.50
C ILE A 85 11.39 -5.46 8.52
N MET A 86 11.05 -5.33 9.81
CA MET A 86 12.04 -5.10 10.87
C MET A 86 13.03 -6.27 10.98
N ALA A 87 12.56 -7.52 10.93
CA ALA A 87 13.41 -8.70 10.91
C ALA A 87 14.34 -8.71 9.68
N SER A 88 13.81 -8.35 8.52
CA SER A 88 14.60 -8.21 7.29
C SER A 88 15.72 -7.19 7.45
N TRP A 89 15.40 -6.03 8.02
CA TRP A 89 16.36 -4.98 8.29
C TRP A 89 17.47 -5.44 9.25
N ILE A 90 17.14 -6.20 10.31
CA ILE A 90 18.13 -6.78 11.23
C ILE A 90 19.09 -7.70 10.48
N VAL A 91 18.56 -8.61 9.65
CA VAL A 91 19.38 -9.53 8.84
C VAL A 91 20.29 -8.74 7.88
N ILE A 92 19.76 -7.72 7.22
CA ILE A 92 20.53 -6.85 6.31
C ILE A 92 21.64 -6.13 7.07
N ALA A 93 21.35 -5.58 8.25
CA ALA A 93 22.33 -4.87 9.07
C ALA A 93 23.47 -5.79 9.52
N LEU A 94 23.17 -7.04 9.85
CA LEU A 94 24.16 -8.07 10.20
C LEU A 94 25.01 -8.47 8.99
N LEU A 95 24.39 -8.67 7.82
CA LEU A 95 25.09 -9.05 6.59
C LEU A 95 26.03 -7.94 6.09
N LEU A 96 25.59 -6.68 6.18
CA LEU A 96 26.37 -5.50 5.77
C LEU A 96 27.36 -5.02 6.84
N ARG A 97 27.30 -5.58 8.06
CA ARG A 97 28.19 -5.25 9.19
C ARG A 97 28.27 -3.75 9.46
N ILE A 98 27.10 -3.11 9.59
CA ILE A 98 26.98 -1.66 9.76
C ILE A 98 27.57 -1.24 11.11
N ASN A 99 28.33 -0.13 11.14
CA ASN A 99 28.87 0.42 12.38
C ASN A 99 27.77 1.14 13.19
N GLY A 100 27.89 1.19 14.53
CA GLY A 100 26.91 1.81 15.42
C GLY A 100 26.68 3.30 15.17
N THR A 101 27.72 4.03 14.72
CA THR A 101 27.60 5.45 14.33
C THR A 101 26.76 5.62 13.06
N GLN A 102 27.02 4.80 12.04
CA GLN A 102 26.24 4.78 10.79
C GLN A 102 24.78 4.42 11.07
N LEU A 103 24.55 3.44 11.95
CA LEU A 103 23.22 3.05 12.37
C LEU A 103 22.46 4.22 13.02
N ALA A 104 23.09 4.93 13.96
CA ALA A 104 22.48 6.08 14.63
C ALA A 104 22.14 7.22 13.64
N GLU A 105 23.04 7.49 12.69
CA GLU A 105 22.82 8.50 11.65
C GLU A 105 21.62 8.14 10.75
N VAL A 106 21.55 6.89 10.28
CA VAL A 106 20.46 6.40 9.44
C VAL A 106 19.12 6.45 10.18
N LEU A 107 19.08 6.04 11.46
CA LEU A 107 17.87 6.10 12.28
C LEU A 107 17.40 7.54 12.50
N LYS A 108 18.31 8.47 12.83
CA LYS A 108 17.98 9.89 13.02
C LYS A 108 17.44 10.51 11.73
N LYS A 109 18.09 10.24 10.60
CA LYS A 109 17.66 10.73 9.28
C LYS A 109 16.29 10.17 8.90
N THR A 110 16.07 8.88 9.10
CA THR A 110 14.79 8.21 8.81
C THR A 110 13.67 8.76 9.69
N TRP A 111 13.91 8.93 11.00
CA TRP A 111 12.92 9.53 11.90
C TRP A 111 12.50 10.92 11.46
N HIS A 112 13.46 11.79 11.14
CA HIS A 112 13.18 13.14 10.68
C HIS A 112 12.45 13.17 9.32
N GLN A 113 12.64 12.16 8.47
CA GLN A 113 11.90 12.01 7.22
C GLN A 113 10.48 11.48 7.43
N MET A 114 10.27 10.57 8.40
CA MET A 114 9.02 9.84 8.55
C MET A 114 8.04 10.42 9.57
N TRP A 115 8.47 11.32 10.47
CA TRP A 115 7.62 11.80 11.58
C TRP A 115 6.27 12.38 11.09
N GLY A 116 6.29 13.16 10.01
CA GLY A 116 5.08 13.74 9.43
C GLY A 116 4.14 12.68 8.86
N ALA A 117 4.69 11.65 8.21
CA ALA A 117 3.91 10.52 7.71
C ALA A 117 3.28 9.70 8.85
N CYS A 118 3.99 9.52 9.97
CA CYS A 118 3.45 8.87 11.17
C CYS A 118 2.22 9.64 11.71
N LEU A 119 2.32 10.97 11.80
CA LEU A 119 1.23 11.82 12.27
C LEU A 119 0.02 11.77 11.33
N VAL A 120 0.24 11.89 10.01
CA VAL A 120 -0.82 11.75 8.99
C VAL A 120 -1.48 10.37 9.08
N GLY A 121 -0.70 9.31 9.30
CA GLY A 121 -1.22 7.96 9.49
C GLY A 121 -2.27 7.88 10.60
N ILE A 122 -1.98 8.44 11.78
CA ILE A 122 -2.91 8.47 12.92
C ILE A 122 -4.24 9.12 12.53
N PHE A 123 -4.19 10.29 11.87
CA PHE A 123 -5.40 11.01 11.45
C PHE A 123 -6.18 10.27 10.38
N ILE A 124 -5.52 9.66 9.39
CA ILE A 124 -6.20 8.91 8.33
C ILE A 124 -6.88 7.66 8.89
N PHE A 125 -6.24 6.93 9.80
CA PHE A 125 -6.89 5.80 10.47
C PHE A 125 -8.06 6.25 11.33
N GLY A 126 -7.93 7.36 12.07
CA GLY A 126 -9.03 7.97 12.80
C GLY A 126 -10.22 8.33 11.89
N LEU A 127 -9.94 9.02 10.78
CA LEU A 127 -10.94 9.36 9.77
C LEU A 127 -11.58 8.12 9.16
N ALA A 128 -10.79 7.09 8.84
CA ALA A 128 -11.28 5.83 8.32
C ALA A 128 -12.23 5.12 9.30
N PHE A 129 -11.90 5.11 10.59
CA PHE A 129 -12.79 4.55 11.60
C PHE A 129 -14.09 5.35 11.72
N VAL A 130 -14.02 6.68 11.75
CA VAL A 130 -15.23 7.53 11.74
C VAL A 130 -16.05 7.28 10.47
N PHE A 131 -15.42 7.21 9.30
CA PHE A 131 -16.08 6.94 8.02
C PHE A 131 -16.80 5.59 7.98
N ASN A 132 -16.20 4.55 8.55
CA ASN A 132 -16.79 3.21 8.59
C ASN A 132 -17.87 3.09 9.68
N PHE A 133 -17.61 3.56 10.90
CA PHE A 133 -18.50 3.37 12.04
C PHE A 133 -19.68 4.36 12.09
N SER A 134 -19.56 5.54 11.47
CA SER A 134 -20.71 6.46 11.32
C SER A 134 -21.76 5.95 10.32
N GLY A 135 -21.44 4.91 9.55
CA GLY A 135 -22.29 4.36 8.50
C GLY A 135 -22.21 5.06 7.15
N MET A 136 -21.35 6.09 7.01
CA MET A 136 -21.10 6.72 5.70
C MET A 136 -20.61 5.70 4.66
N ALA A 137 -19.67 4.83 5.03
CA ALA A 137 -19.20 3.75 4.16
C ALA A 137 -20.33 2.79 3.75
N GLY A 138 -21.23 2.45 4.69
CA GLY A 138 -22.37 1.57 4.43
C GLY A 138 -23.40 2.19 3.50
N SER A 139 -23.75 3.46 3.70
CA SER A 139 -24.67 4.21 2.83
C SER A 139 -24.13 4.35 1.41
N LEU A 140 -22.83 4.64 1.27
CA LEU A 140 -22.17 4.63 -0.04
C LEU A 140 -22.20 3.23 -0.64
N ALA A 141 -21.89 2.20 0.13
CA ALA A 141 -21.90 0.82 -0.37
C ALA A 141 -23.27 0.41 -0.90
N PHE A 142 -24.35 0.78 -0.21
CA PHE A 142 -25.71 0.55 -0.67
C PHE A 142 -26.07 1.36 -1.93
N GLY A 143 -25.58 2.60 -2.04
CA GLY A 143 -25.75 3.39 -3.27
C GLY A 143 -25.04 2.75 -4.47
N PHE A 144 -23.78 2.35 -4.29
CA PHE A 144 -22.95 1.76 -5.33
C PHE A 144 -23.32 0.31 -5.67
N SER A 145 -23.94 -0.45 -4.76
CA SER A 145 -24.43 -1.81 -5.07
C SER A 145 -25.51 -1.80 -6.16
N LYS A 146 -26.20 -0.67 -6.38
CA LYS A 146 -27.16 -0.52 -7.48
C LYS A 146 -26.51 -0.61 -8.87
N LEU A 147 -25.20 -0.44 -8.99
CA LEU A 147 -24.46 -0.65 -10.24
C LEU A 147 -24.32 -2.13 -10.61
N GLY A 148 -24.62 -3.05 -9.69
CA GLY A 148 -24.50 -4.49 -9.95
C GLY A 148 -23.08 -4.90 -10.33
N ALA A 149 -22.97 -5.82 -11.30
CA ALA A 149 -21.68 -6.32 -11.80
C ALA A 149 -20.77 -5.24 -12.39
N TRP A 150 -21.31 -4.08 -12.79
CA TRP A 150 -20.50 -2.98 -13.30
C TRP A 150 -19.55 -2.39 -12.25
N PHE A 151 -19.81 -2.63 -10.97
CA PHE A 151 -18.93 -2.18 -9.90
C PHE A 151 -17.52 -2.82 -9.95
N VAL A 152 -17.35 -3.98 -10.60
CA VAL A 152 -16.02 -4.56 -10.88
C VAL A 152 -15.13 -3.62 -11.68
N VAL A 153 -15.72 -2.80 -12.57
CA VAL A 153 -15.00 -1.78 -13.35
C VAL A 153 -14.69 -0.55 -12.49
N VAL A 154 -15.60 -0.18 -11.60
CA VAL A 154 -15.50 1.02 -10.77
C VAL A 154 -14.50 0.84 -9.62
N ALA A 155 -14.43 -0.36 -9.03
CA ALA A 155 -13.56 -0.67 -7.89
C ALA A 155 -12.07 -0.26 -8.09
N PRO A 156 -11.39 -0.66 -9.18
CA PRO A 156 -10.00 -0.26 -9.40
C PRO A 156 -9.83 1.24 -9.69
N ILE A 157 -10.83 1.89 -10.30
CA ILE A 157 -10.82 3.34 -10.56
C ILE A 157 -10.86 4.11 -9.23
N LEU A 158 -11.69 3.69 -8.28
CA LEU A 158 -11.75 4.30 -6.95
C LEU A 158 -10.43 4.16 -6.20
N GLY A 159 -9.76 3.01 -6.31
CA GLY A 159 -8.41 2.82 -5.78
C GLY A 159 -7.40 3.78 -6.41
N TRP A 160 -7.43 3.91 -7.74
CA TRP A 160 -6.56 4.82 -8.50
C TRP A 160 -6.77 6.29 -8.11
N ILE A 161 -8.02 6.74 -8.00
CA ILE A 161 -8.33 8.12 -7.59
C ILE A 161 -7.90 8.34 -6.13
N GLY A 162 -8.22 7.38 -5.25
CA GLY A 162 -7.91 7.47 -3.84
C GLY A 162 -6.42 7.63 -3.59
N VAL A 163 -5.56 6.86 -4.28
CA VAL A 163 -4.11 7.01 -4.15
C VAL A 163 -3.58 8.26 -4.84
N ALA A 164 -4.16 8.68 -5.97
CA ALA A 164 -3.70 9.87 -6.68
C ALA A 164 -3.84 11.12 -5.79
N LEU A 165 -4.86 11.13 -4.94
CA LEU A 165 -5.11 12.18 -3.94
C LEU A 165 -4.28 11.96 -2.65
N SER A 166 -4.26 10.74 -2.12
CA SER A 166 -3.65 10.47 -0.80
C SER A 166 -2.14 10.23 -0.83
N GLY A 167 -1.60 9.79 -1.97
CA GLY A 167 -0.21 9.34 -2.12
C GLY A 167 0.13 8.04 -1.40
N SER A 168 -0.86 7.33 -0.82
CA SER A 168 -0.63 6.17 0.05
C SER A 168 -1.68 5.08 -0.16
N ASN A 169 -1.22 3.89 -0.58
CA ASN A 169 -2.11 2.74 -0.75
C ASN A 169 -2.71 2.28 0.60
N THR A 170 -1.94 2.35 1.69
CA THR A 170 -2.44 2.04 3.03
C THR A 170 -3.58 2.98 3.43
N SER A 171 -3.42 4.28 3.17
CA SER A 171 -4.42 5.30 3.47
C SER A 171 -5.69 5.10 2.66
N THR A 172 -5.55 4.87 1.35
CA THR A 172 -6.66 4.57 0.44
C THR A 172 -7.43 3.32 0.86
N ASN A 173 -6.74 2.24 1.23
CA ASN A 173 -7.40 1.02 1.69
C ASN A 173 -8.01 1.14 3.08
N ALA A 174 -7.41 1.92 3.99
CA ALA A 174 -8.02 2.20 5.29
C ALA A 174 -9.40 2.88 5.11
N MET A 175 -9.49 3.85 4.20
CA MET A 175 -10.74 4.56 3.92
C MET A 175 -11.73 3.74 3.09
N PHE A 176 -11.29 3.17 1.96
CA PHE A 176 -12.21 2.57 0.98
C PHE A 176 -12.26 1.05 1.01
N GLY A 177 -11.30 0.36 1.62
CA GLY A 177 -11.23 -1.11 1.57
C GLY A 177 -12.46 -1.78 2.21
N ALA A 178 -12.90 -1.29 3.36
CA ALA A 178 -14.11 -1.79 4.03
C ALA A 178 -15.38 -1.44 3.25
N PHE A 179 -15.45 -0.26 2.63
CA PHE A 179 -16.52 0.11 1.69
C PHE A 179 -16.58 -0.86 0.49
N GLN A 180 -15.44 -1.17 -0.14
CA GLN A 180 -15.36 -2.11 -1.26
C GLN A 180 -15.83 -3.52 -0.85
N ALA A 181 -15.41 -3.98 0.33
CA ALA A 181 -15.85 -5.26 0.88
C ALA A 181 -17.37 -5.27 1.16
N ALA A 182 -17.92 -4.16 1.66
CA ALA A 182 -19.35 -4.03 1.90
C ALA A 182 -20.17 -4.06 0.61
N VAL A 183 -19.73 -3.38 -0.46
CA VAL A 183 -20.36 -3.47 -1.79
C VAL A 183 -20.33 -4.92 -2.29
N GLY A 184 -19.18 -5.59 -2.16
CA GLY A 184 -19.03 -6.99 -2.58
C GLY A 184 -19.99 -7.91 -1.85
N LYS A 185 -20.15 -7.73 -0.54
CA LYS A 185 -21.10 -8.49 0.27
C LYS A 185 -22.55 -8.27 -0.19
N LEU A 186 -22.94 -7.04 -0.51
CA LEU A 186 -24.29 -6.73 -1.02
C LEU A 186 -24.55 -7.35 -2.40
N LEU A 187 -23.50 -7.48 -3.22
CA LEU A 187 -23.57 -8.04 -4.58
C LEU A 187 -23.34 -9.56 -4.63
N GLY A 188 -23.03 -10.21 -3.51
CA GLY A 188 -22.70 -11.63 -3.46
C GLY A 188 -21.35 -11.98 -4.12
N PHE A 189 -20.41 -11.04 -4.14
CA PHE A 189 -19.06 -11.24 -4.67
C PHE A 189 -18.11 -11.82 -3.63
N PRO A 190 -16.99 -12.43 -4.08
CA PRO A 190 -15.97 -12.90 -3.16
C PRO A 190 -15.47 -11.78 -2.26
N PRO A 191 -15.27 -12.02 -0.96
CA PRO A 191 -14.90 -10.99 0.01
C PRO A 191 -13.66 -10.16 -0.38
N LEU A 192 -12.71 -10.78 -1.09
CA LEU A 192 -11.45 -10.14 -1.47
C LEU A 192 -11.43 -9.55 -2.89
N LEU A 193 -12.41 -9.84 -3.75
CA LEU A 193 -12.36 -9.43 -5.15
C LEU A 193 -12.25 -7.90 -5.30
N LEU A 194 -13.23 -7.17 -4.78
CA LEU A 194 -13.27 -5.71 -4.92
C LEU A 194 -12.18 -5.01 -4.08
N PRO A 195 -11.90 -5.41 -2.82
CA PRO A 195 -10.76 -4.86 -2.08
C PRO A 195 -9.41 -5.09 -2.77
N SER A 196 -9.20 -6.23 -3.41
CA SER A 196 -7.98 -6.49 -4.19
C SER A 196 -7.90 -5.59 -5.41
N LEU A 197 -8.98 -5.44 -6.19
CA LEU A 197 -9.00 -4.52 -7.33
C LEU A 197 -8.74 -3.06 -6.90
N ASN A 198 -9.31 -2.63 -5.78
CA ASN A 198 -9.03 -1.33 -5.19
C ASN A 198 -7.55 -1.16 -4.82
N SER A 199 -6.96 -2.14 -4.13
CA SER A 199 -5.56 -2.07 -3.71
C SER A 199 -4.59 -2.07 -4.89
N VAL A 200 -4.83 -2.87 -5.93
CA VAL A 200 -4.00 -2.86 -7.15
C VAL A 200 -4.22 -1.57 -7.94
N GLY A 201 -5.45 -1.07 -8.06
CA GLY A 201 -5.73 0.22 -8.68
C GLY A 201 -5.00 1.37 -7.98
N ALA A 202 -4.92 1.30 -6.65
CA ALA A 202 -4.14 2.21 -5.83
C ALA A 202 -2.62 2.02 -5.96
N GLU A 203 -2.08 0.88 -6.40
CA GLU A 203 -0.67 0.79 -6.79
C GLU A 203 -0.44 1.42 -8.16
N VAL A 204 -1.34 1.14 -9.11
CA VAL A 204 -1.29 1.68 -10.48
C VAL A 204 -1.38 3.21 -10.50
N GLY A 205 -2.10 3.83 -9.57
CA GLY A 205 -2.22 5.29 -9.47
C GLY A 205 -1.07 6.02 -8.78
N LYS A 206 -0.15 5.31 -8.08
CA LYS A 206 0.96 5.96 -7.37
C LYS A 206 1.85 6.87 -8.22
N PRO A 207 2.20 6.52 -9.48
CA PRO A 207 3.10 7.35 -10.28
C PRO A 207 2.58 8.76 -10.61
N VAL A 208 1.27 9.02 -10.43
CA VAL A 208 0.65 10.34 -10.63
C VAL A 208 0.34 11.06 -9.31
N ALA A 209 0.53 10.41 -8.16
CA ALA A 209 0.34 11.05 -6.88
C ALA A 209 1.45 12.10 -6.63
N PRO A 210 1.12 13.37 -6.32
CA PRO A 210 2.11 14.44 -6.17
C PRO A 210 3.22 14.12 -5.17
N GLN A 211 2.87 13.46 -4.07
CA GLN A 211 3.78 13.09 -2.99
C GLN A 211 4.81 12.06 -3.47
N THR A 212 4.35 10.99 -4.13
CA THR A 212 5.23 9.93 -4.66
C THR A 212 6.06 10.44 -5.83
N ALA A 213 5.46 11.24 -6.71
CA ALA A 213 6.15 11.87 -7.83
C ALA A 213 7.25 12.82 -7.35
N SER A 214 7.01 13.64 -6.33
CA SER A 214 8.01 14.56 -5.78
C SER A 214 9.21 13.82 -5.18
N VAL A 215 8.97 12.72 -4.47
CA VAL A 215 10.06 11.86 -3.94
C VAL A 215 10.89 11.27 -5.08
N GLY A 216 10.25 10.69 -6.10
CA GLY A 216 10.98 10.12 -7.26
C GLY A 216 11.73 11.17 -8.08
N VAL A 217 11.14 12.35 -8.26
CA VAL A 217 11.77 13.48 -8.93
C VAL A 217 13.02 13.95 -8.19
N SER A 218 13.00 13.95 -6.85
CA SER A 218 14.11 14.42 -6.01
C SER A 218 15.40 13.59 -6.13
N THR A 219 15.32 12.38 -6.69
CA THR A 219 16.47 11.48 -6.92
C THR A 219 16.89 11.40 -8.40
N SER A 220 16.26 12.19 -9.26
CA SER A 220 16.48 12.18 -10.71
C SER A 220 16.93 13.55 -11.21
N ARG A 221 17.24 13.67 -12.51
CA ARG A 221 17.52 14.96 -13.16
C ARG A 221 16.30 15.88 -13.29
N PHE A 222 15.09 15.41 -12.93
CA PHE A 222 13.84 16.16 -13.11
C PHE A 222 13.46 17.00 -11.88
N VAL A 223 14.38 17.26 -10.95
CA VAL A 223 14.13 18.03 -9.71
C VAL A 223 13.36 19.32 -10.00
N ARG A 224 12.25 19.56 -9.27
CA ARG A 224 11.30 20.69 -9.46
C ARG A 224 10.51 20.66 -10.78
N ASN A 225 10.42 19.50 -11.43
CA ASN A 225 9.63 19.28 -12.65
C ASN A 225 8.61 18.15 -12.47
N GLU A 226 7.95 18.10 -11.31
CA GLU A 226 6.96 17.09 -10.94
C GLU A 226 5.81 17.02 -11.94
N GLY A 227 5.30 18.17 -12.38
CA GLY A 227 4.19 18.25 -13.33
C GLY A 227 4.48 17.56 -14.67
N ALA A 228 5.71 17.64 -15.19
CA ALA A 228 6.06 16.95 -16.42
C ALA A 228 6.12 15.43 -16.24
N VAL A 229 6.67 14.96 -15.11
CA VAL A 229 6.73 13.53 -14.79
C VAL A 229 5.33 12.96 -14.56
N ILE A 230 4.48 13.65 -13.80
CA ILE A 230 3.08 13.24 -13.57
C ILE A 230 2.32 13.16 -14.90
N ARG A 231 2.42 14.19 -15.75
CA ARG A 231 1.75 14.22 -17.06
C ARG A 231 2.24 13.10 -17.98
N HIS A 232 3.53 12.79 -17.96
CA HIS A 232 4.07 11.66 -18.72
C HIS A 232 3.54 10.32 -18.19
N ASN A 233 3.53 10.13 -16.88
CA ASN A 233 3.07 8.90 -16.25
C ASN A 233 1.56 8.69 -16.35
N LEU A 234 0.76 9.76 -16.47
CA LEU A 234 -0.70 9.69 -16.50
C LEU A 234 -1.22 8.75 -17.59
N ALA A 235 -0.67 8.82 -18.81
CA ALA A 235 -1.09 7.93 -19.88
C ALA A 235 -0.81 6.45 -19.54
N TRP A 236 0.36 6.17 -18.97
CA TRP A 236 0.75 4.82 -18.57
C TRP A 236 -0.10 4.27 -17.43
N THR A 237 -0.41 5.08 -16.42
CA THR A 237 -1.26 4.62 -15.32
C THR A 237 -2.69 4.37 -15.78
N LEU A 238 -3.21 5.12 -16.76
CA LEU A 238 -4.52 4.83 -17.37
C LEU A 238 -4.52 3.54 -18.19
N ILE A 239 -3.45 3.26 -18.96
CA ILE A 239 -3.30 1.99 -19.68
C ILE A 239 -3.31 0.81 -18.71
N LEU A 240 -2.52 0.90 -17.64
CA LEU A 240 -2.46 -0.14 -16.60
C LEU A 240 -3.79 -0.27 -15.84
N LEU A 241 -4.53 0.82 -15.67
CA LEU A 241 -5.86 0.81 -15.06
C LEU A 241 -6.87 0.08 -15.95
N VAL A 242 -6.86 0.34 -17.26
CA VAL A 242 -7.69 -0.41 -18.23
C VAL A 242 -7.32 -1.89 -18.23
N TYR A 243 -6.03 -2.21 -18.23
CA TYR A 243 -5.56 -3.59 -18.11
C TYR A 243 -6.08 -4.27 -16.82
N LEU A 244 -6.01 -3.60 -15.68
CA LEU A 244 -6.55 -4.12 -14.41
C LEU A 244 -8.06 -4.33 -14.46
N ILE A 245 -8.81 -3.41 -15.09
CA ILE A 245 -10.25 -3.57 -15.31
C ILE A 245 -10.54 -4.82 -16.14
N LEU A 246 -9.79 -5.04 -17.24
CA LEU A 246 -9.93 -6.23 -18.07
C LEU A 246 -9.66 -7.50 -17.25
N VAL A 247 -8.61 -7.51 -16.44
CA VAL A 247 -8.31 -8.63 -15.54
C VAL A 247 -9.46 -8.87 -14.55
N GLY A 248 -10.01 -7.82 -13.93
CA GLY A 248 -11.14 -7.94 -13.00
C GLY A 248 -12.41 -8.49 -13.66
N VAL A 249 -12.73 -8.01 -14.87
CA VAL A 249 -13.87 -8.48 -15.66
C VAL A 249 -13.68 -9.93 -16.11
N LEU A 250 -12.50 -10.29 -16.62
CA LEU A 250 -12.17 -11.66 -16.99
C LEU A 250 -12.26 -12.57 -15.78
N PHE A 251 -11.73 -12.15 -14.63
CA PHE A 251 -11.82 -12.92 -13.41
C PHE A 251 -13.28 -13.17 -13.04
N TYR A 252 -14.12 -12.13 -13.06
CA TYR A 252 -15.56 -12.20 -12.81
C TYR A 252 -16.31 -13.21 -13.71
N PHE A 253 -16.00 -13.24 -15.02
CA PHE A 253 -16.71 -14.12 -15.97
C PHE A 253 -16.15 -15.54 -16.07
N PHE A 254 -14.83 -15.73 -15.95
CA PHE A 254 -14.18 -17.03 -16.22
C PHE A 254 -13.93 -17.89 -14.98
N PHE A 255 -13.92 -17.29 -13.78
CA PHE A 255 -13.76 -18.04 -12.53
C PHE A 255 -14.96 -18.00 -11.56
N PRO A 256 -16.23 -18.03 -12.02
CA PRO A 256 -17.41 -17.94 -11.14
C PRO A 256 -17.46 -19.05 -10.08
N ARG A 257 -16.85 -20.21 -10.36
CA ARG A 257 -16.80 -21.34 -9.40
C ARG A 257 -15.84 -21.13 -8.23
N ILE A 258 -14.79 -20.32 -8.38
CA ILE A 258 -13.94 -19.88 -7.25
C ILE A 258 -14.67 -18.80 -6.43
N MET A 259 -15.69 -18.17 -7.03
CA MET A 259 -16.46 -17.09 -6.43
C MET A 259 -17.75 -17.51 -5.73
N GLY A 260 -18.20 -18.74 -5.94
CA GLY A 260 -19.42 -19.32 -5.35
C GLY A 260 -19.19 -20.22 -4.13
N SER A 261 -17.95 -20.43 -3.68
CA SER A 261 -17.67 -21.23 -2.48
C SER A 261 -17.37 -20.31 -1.29
N ALA A 262 -18.43 -19.79 -0.68
CA ALA A 262 -18.47 -19.38 0.71
C ALA A 262 -19.63 -20.10 1.38
#